data_AF-A0A3N5G7T6-F1
#
_entry.id   AF-A0A3N5G7T6-F1
#
_cell.length_a   1.000
_cell.length_b   1.000
_cell.length_c   1.000
_cell.angle_alpha   90.00
_cell.angle_beta   90.00
_cell.angle_gamma   90.00
#
_symmetry.space_group_name_H-M   'P 1'
#
loop_
_entity.id
_entity.type
_entity.pdbx_description
1 polymer ?
#
loop_
_entity_poly.entity_id
_entity_poly.type
_entity_poly.pdbx_seq_one_letter_code
_entity_poly.pdbx_strand_id
1 'polypeptide(L)'
;MVSGFAVQLLNGLAGASTLFLIAVGLSLIFGVTRIVNFAHGSMFMVGLYVAYSLTQFFGPVLGTGPIGFWLSILLAAVTVGALGALIELLILRRIYGAPELFQLLATFAVVLMLRDTALAIWGPDDLLGPKAPGMKGAVEILGRQFPQYDLFLIFVGPAVLAALWLLLRRSRLGVLIRAATQDREMVGALGVNQAWLFTGVFALGSALAALGGALQLPREPANLALDLTTIGDAFVVVVVGGMGSIPGAYLAALIIAEIKAICYGIGTVEIFGSPFAFSKLTLVVEFLVMATVLIWRPWGLLGKPQGAVRGAAAGEAPMRPMGRAGVVTVGVLVAAMLALPLLRDAYPYLAVLMIDILIAVLFATSLHFIMGPGGMHSFGHAAYFGLGAYGAAALLKGLALPMEVALAFAPVAALIGAALFGWFAVRLSGVYLAMLTLAFAQIVWSIVYQWDDFTGGSNGLVGIWPSERFASKTAYYYLTLALVGASVFALRRL
;
A
#
# COMPACT_ATOMS: atom_id res chain seq x y z
N MET A 1 28.12 -20.43 10.42
CA MET A 1 26.64 -20.25 10.30
C MET A 1 26.09 -19.37 11.41
N VAL A 2 26.35 -19.66 12.69
CA VAL A 2 25.84 -18.86 13.85
C VAL A 2 26.23 -17.38 13.76
N SER A 3 27.49 -17.05 13.47
CA SER A 3 27.94 -15.65 13.32
C SER A 3 27.24 -14.90 12.17
N GLY A 4 26.86 -15.61 11.10
CA GLY A 4 26.13 -15.01 9.99
C GLY A 4 24.67 -14.74 10.32
N PHE A 5 24.04 -15.67 11.03
CA PHE A 5 22.67 -15.49 11.49
C PHE A 5 22.58 -14.32 12.50
N ALA A 6 23.53 -14.23 13.44
CA ALA A 6 23.59 -13.13 14.40
C ALA A 6 23.72 -11.76 13.72
N VAL A 7 24.58 -11.62 12.71
CA VAL A 7 24.70 -10.39 11.91
C VAL A 7 23.40 -10.08 11.17
N GLN A 8 22.71 -11.10 10.66
CA GLN A 8 21.45 -10.89 9.96
C GLN A 8 20.34 -10.41 10.89
N LEU A 9 20.25 -10.95 12.12
CA LEU A 9 19.34 -10.42 13.14
C LEU A 9 19.67 -8.97 13.47
N LEU A 10 20.96 -8.61 13.65
CA LEU A 10 21.35 -7.20 13.85
C LEU A 10 20.93 -6.28 12.69
N ASN A 11 21.00 -6.75 11.45
CA ASN A 11 20.44 -6.04 10.29
C ASN A 11 18.91 -5.92 10.37
N GLY A 12 18.23 -6.94 10.88
CA GLY A 12 16.81 -6.93 11.23
C GLY A 12 16.47 -5.83 12.21
N LEU A 13 17.17 -5.74 13.35
CA LEU A 13 16.99 -4.67 14.33
C LEU A 13 17.21 -3.27 13.73
N ALA A 14 18.18 -3.11 12.83
CA ALA A 14 18.42 -1.84 12.15
C ALA A 14 17.24 -1.49 11.23
N GLY A 15 16.76 -2.45 10.43
CA GLY A 15 15.57 -2.29 9.58
C GLY A 15 14.28 -2.04 10.36
N ALA A 16 14.14 -2.64 11.55
CA ALA A 16 13.01 -2.44 12.45
C ALA A 16 12.84 -0.97 12.85
N SER A 17 13.95 -0.24 13.01
CA SER A 17 13.91 1.18 13.36
C SER A 17 13.31 2.01 12.23
N THR A 18 13.72 1.80 10.97
CA THR A 18 13.13 2.50 9.81
C THR A 18 11.65 2.17 9.66
N LEU A 19 11.29 0.88 9.73
CA LEU A 19 9.88 0.44 9.69
C LEU A 19 9.05 1.06 10.81
N PHE A 20 9.61 1.14 12.02
CA PHE A 20 8.97 1.79 13.15
C PHE A 20 8.76 3.29 12.92
N LEU A 21 9.75 4.02 12.39
CA LEU A 21 9.65 5.46 12.16
C LEU A 21 8.51 5.83 11.20
N ILE A 22 8.35 5.09 10.10
CA ILE A 22 7.22 5.32 9.19
C ILE A 22 5.90 4.90 9.83
N ALA A 23 5.85 3.71 10.46
CA ALA A 23 4.64 3.16 11.02
C ALA A 23 4.12 3.97 12.22
N VAL A 24 5.00 4.49 13.08
CA VAL A 24 4.59 5.27 14.25
C VAL A 24 3.94 6.59 13.84
N GLY A 25 4.43 7.22 12.76
CA GLY A 25 3.80 8.41 12.20
C GLY A 25 2.39 8.12 11.69
N LEU A 26 2.22 7.02 10.93
CA LEU A 26 0.92 6.60 10.40
C LEU A 26 -0.04 6.19 11.53
N SER A 27 0.46 5.46 12.54
CA SER A 27 -0.30 5.06 13.72
C SER A 27 -0.76 6.27 14.52
N LEU A 28 0.07 7.31 14.64
CA LEU A 28 -0.30 8.54 15.36
C LEU A 28 -1.41 9.30 14.62
N ILE A 29 -1.27 9.47 13.30
CA ILE A 29 -2.29 10.11 12.45
C ILE A 29 -3.60 9.34 12.57
N PHE A 30 -3.57 8.04 12.32
CA PHE A 30 -4.76 7.21 12.37
C PHE A 30 -5.40 7.21 13.77
N GLY A 31 -4.59 7.16 14.83
CA GLY A 31 -5.10 7.14 16.21
C GLY A 31 -6.03 8.32 16.52
N VAL A 32 -5.77 9.48 15.92
CA VAL A 32 -6.54 10.72 16.14
C VAL A 32 -7.59 10.94 15.06
N THR A 33 -7.25 10.77 13.78
CA THR A 33 -8.15 11.08 12.67
C THR A 33 -9.06 9.92 12.28
N ARG A 34 -8.66 8.67 12.56
CA ARG A 34 -9.27 7.43 12.02
C ARG A 34 -9.26 7.34 10.49
N ILE A 35 -8.35 8.08 9.85
CA ILE A 35 -8.24 8.14 8.39
C ILE A 35 -6.96 7.44 7.98
N VAL A 36 -7.11 6.54 7.01
CA VAL A 36 -5.99 5.84 6.38
C VAL A 36 -5.38 6.77 5.33
N ASN A 37 -4.12 7.17 5.53
CA ASN A 37 -3.43 8.09 4.62
C ASN A 37 -2.47 7.33 3.69
N PHE A 38 -2.85 7.12 2.42
CA PHE A 38 -1.98 6.48 1.43
C PHE A 38 -0.75 7.33 1.06
N ALA A 39 -0.83 8.66 1.19
CA ALA A 39 0.29 9.56 0.88
C ALA A 39 1.45 9.47 1.90
N HIS A 40 1.28 8.72 3.00
CA HIS A 40 2.30 8.63 4.04
C HIS A 40 3.61 7.97 3.56
N GLY A 41 3.53 7.00 2.63
CA GLY A 41 4.72 6.45 1.96
C GLY A 41 5.40 7.47 1.06
N SER A 42 4.63 8.30 0.36
CA SER A 42 5.18 9.43 -0.40
C SER A 42 5.88 10.45 0.50
N MET A 43 5.44 10.66 1.76
CA MET A 43 6.16 11.52 2.72
C MET A 43 7.53 10.94 3.08
N PHE A 44 7.64 9.63 3.22
CA PHE A 44 8.93 8.95 3.43
C PHE A 44 9.86 9.16 2.22
N MET A 45 9.34 8.91 1.01
CA MET A 45 10.07 9.11 -0.24
C MET A 45 10.53 10.57 -0.42
N VAL A 46 9.64 11.54 -0.23
CA VAL A 46 9.96 12.97 -0.31
C VAL A 46 10.97 13.34 0.78
N GLY A 47 10.88 12.76 1.98
CA GLY A 47 11.87 12.97 3.05
C GLY A 47 13.28 12.56 2.63
N LEU A 48 13.42 11.43 1.94
CA LEU A 48 14.69 10.95 1.38
C LEU A 48 15.21 11.87 0.27
N TYR A 49 14.36 12.27 -0.69
CA TYR A 49 14.73 13.21 -1.77
C TYR A 49 15.11 14.60 -1.24
N VAL A 50 14.37 15.12 -0.26
CA VAL A 50 14.68 16.39 0.38
C VAL A 50 16.00 16.29 1.17
N ALA A 51 16.25 15.19 1.88
CA ALA A 51 17.53 14.98 2.55
C ALA A 51 18.70 14.89 1.55
N TYR A 52 18.51 14.21 0.42
CA TYR A 52 19.47 14.20 -0.68
C TYR A 52 19.75 15.62 -1.17
N SER A 53 18.72 16.40 -1.51
CA SER A 53 18.89 17.78 -1.98
C SER A 53 19.55 18.68 -0.94
N LEU A 54 19.18 18.58 0.33
CA LEU A 54 19.79 19.37 1.40
C LEU A 54 21.27 19.04 1.58
N THR A 55 21.64 17.76 1.53
CA THR A 55 23.05 17.35 1.66
C THR A 55 23.90 17.73 0.44
N GLN A 56 23.33 17.70 -0.78
CA GLN A 56 24.04 18.06 -2.01
C GLN A 56 24.14 19.58 -2.22
N PHE A 57 23.01 20.29 -2.17
CA PHE A 57 22.94 21.72 -2.54
C PHE A 57 23.23 22.65 -1.38
N PHE A 58 22.79 22.31 -0.16
CA PHE A 58 23.02 23.13 1.02
C PHE A 58 24.21 22.67 1.85
N GLY A 59 24.81 21.51 1.53
CA GLY A 59 26.07 21.03 2.12
C GLY A 59 27.20 22.08 2.12
N PRO A 60 27.41 22.86 1.04
CA PRO A 60 28.39 23.94 1.04
C PRO A 60 28.07 25.09 2.02
N VAL A 61 26.79 25.34 2.30
CA VAL A 61 26.32 26.46 3.16
C VAL A 61 26.20 26.04 4.63
N LEU A 62 25.66 24.84 4.88
CA LEU A 62 25.48 24.25 6.21
C LEU A 62 26.76 23.55 6.73
N GLY A 63 27.77 23.45 5.87
CA GLY A 63 29.03 22.73 6.11
C GLY A 63 28.94 21.26 5.71
N THR A 64 29.95 20.78 4.96
CA THR A 64 30.02 19.37 4.50
C THR A 64 30.45 18.38 5.59
N GLY A 65 30.64 18.86 6.82
CA GLY A 65 30.99 18.06 7.98
C GLY A 65 29.80 17.30 8.58
N PRO A 66 30.03 16.57 9.68
CA PRO A 66 28.98 15.79 10.36
C PRO A 66 27.74 16.62 10.73
N ILE A 67 27.95 17.86 11.19
CA ILE A 67 26.87 18.75 11.63
C ILE A 67 25.91 19.05 10.47
N GLY A 68 26.41 19.41 9.29
CA GLY A 68 25.55 19.75 8.15
C GLY A 68 24.78 18.54 7.61
N PHE A 69 25.37 17.34 7.64
CA PHE A 69 24.65 16.11 7.28
C PHE A 69 23.47 15.84 8.23
N TRP A 70 23.71 15.81 9.55
CA TRP A 70 22.65 15.53 10.53
C TRP A 70 21.60 16.63 10.57
N LEU A 71 22.01 17.88 10.41
CA LEU A 71 21.08 19.00 10.29
C LEU A 71 20.23 18.90 9.03
N SER A 72 20.78 18.45 7.91
CA SER A 72 20.03 18.20 6.67
C SER A 72 18.95 17.13 6.86
N ILE A 73 19.26 16.05 7.59
CA ILE A 73 18.28 15.00 7.94
C ILE A 73 17.14 15.58 8.77
N LEU A 74 17.46 16.36 9.81
CA LEU A 74 16.44 16.97 10.67
C LEU A 74 15.60 18.02 9.91
N LEU A 75 16.23 18.83 9.06
CA LEU A 75 15.55 19.80 8.22
C LEU A 75 14.64 19.12 7.19
N ALA A 76 15.04 17.98 6.63
CA ALA A 76 14.17 17.20 5.75
C ALA A 76 12.89 16.76 6.47
N ALA A 77 13.01 16.25 7.71
CA ALA A 77 11.87 15.89 8.53
C ALA A 77 10.95 17.09 8.82
N VAL A 78 11.51 18.26 9.14
CA VAL A 78 10.73 19.49 9.39
C VAL A 78 10.03 19.99 8.13
N THR A 79 10.74 20.04 6.99
CA THR A 79 10.18 20.49 5.71
C THR A 79 9.02 19.60 5.27
N VAL A 80 9.16 18.29 5.35
CA VAL A 80 8.07 17.37 5.00
C VAL A 80 6.97 17.36 6.07
N GLY A 81 7.30 17.61 7.34
CA GLY A 81 6.29 17.87 8.37
C GLY A 81 5.42 19.08 8.02
N ALA A 82 6.02 20.17 7.54
CA ALA A 82 5.29 21.34 7.06
C ALA A 82 4.47 21.05 5.80
N LEU A 83 5.01 20.26 4.86
CA LEU A 83 4.26 19.78 3.68
C LEU A 83 3.04 18.94 4.10
N GLY A 84 3.21 18.05 5.07
CA GLY A 84 2.12 17.27 5.64
C GLY A 84 1.04 18.16 6.26
N ALA A 85 1.43 19.16 7.05
CA ALA A 85 0.51 20.16 7.59
C ALA A 85 -0.26 20.88 6.47
N LEU A 86 0.41 21.25 5.39
CA LEU A 86 -0.19 21.91 4.24
C LEU A 86 -1.20 21.02 3.53
N ILE A 87 -0.87 19.74 3.32
CA ILE A 87 -1.77 18.75 2.71
C ILE A 87 -3.01 18.53 3.59
N GLU A 88 -2.84 18.47 4.90
CA GLU A 88 -3.96 18.39 5.84
C GLU A 88 -4.88 19.62 5.71
N LEU A 89 -4.30 20.82 5.73
CA LEU A 89 -5.02 22.09 5.68
C LEU A 89 -5.78 22.28 4.36
N LEU A 90 -5.14 21.98 3.23
CA LEU A 90 -5.67 22.26 1.91
C LEU A 90 -6.58 21.15 1.37
N ILE A 91 -6.32 19.90 1.73
CA ILE A 91 -7.02 18.76 1.12
C ILE A 91 -7.89 18.07 2.16
N LEU A 92 -7.26 17.46 3.17
CA LEU A 92 -7.96 16.51 4.04
C LEU A 92 -8.99 17.17 4.94
N ARG A 93 -8.70 18.36 5.49
CA ARG A 93 -9.62 19.10 6.35
C ARG A 93 -10.96 19.38 5.68
N ARG A 94 -10.96 19.61 4.36
CA ARG A 94 -12.15 19.94 3.58
C ARG A 94 -13.05 18.71 3.36
N ILE A 95 -12.53 17.51 3.56
CA ILE A 95 -13.20 16.24 3.24
C ILE A 95 -13.32 15.28 4.44
N TYR A 96 -12.98 15.72 5.66
CA TYR A 96 -13.13 14.87 6.86
C TYR A 96 -14.57 14.42 7.12
N GLY A 97 -15.57 15.20 6.71
CA GLY A 97 -16.97 14.80 6.79
C GLY A 97 -17.46 13.90 5.66
N ALA A 98 -16.63 13.67 4.63
CA ALA A 98 -16.98 12.82 3.50
C ALA A 98 -16.73 11.33 3.84
N PRO A 99 -17.42 10.39 3.15
CA PRO A 99 -17.16 8.96 3.28
C PRO A 99 -15.67 8.60 3.13
N GLU A 100 -15.21 7.55 3.82
CA GLU A 100 -13.81 7.11 3.85
C GLU A 100 -13.21 6.98 2.45
N LEU A 101 -14.00 6.48 1.48
CA LEU A 101 -13.59 6.33 0.08
C LEU A 101 -13.08 7.64 -0.55
N PHE A 102 -13.71 8.78 -0.26
CA PHE A 102 -13.27 10.07 -0.82
C PHE A 102 -11.96 10.53 -0.20
N GLN A 103 -11.75 10.25 1.08
CA GLN A 103 -10.51 10.58 1.78
C GLN A 103 -9.35 9.74 1.23
N LEU A 104 -9.61 8.44 1.02
CA LEU A 104 -8.69 7.51 0.37
C LEU A 104 -8.33 7.97 -1.05
N LEU A 105 -9.33 8.29 -1.88
CA LEU A 105 -9.14 8.82 -3.23
C LEU A 105 -8.31 10.10 -3.23
N ALA A 106 -8.59 11.03 -2.31
CA ALA A 106 -7.83 12.26 -2.19
C ALA A 106 -6.37 12.01 -1.79
N THR A 107 -6.11 11.10 -0.85
CA THR A 107 -4.73 10.73 -0.48
C THR A 107 -4.01 9.99 -1.60
N PHE A 108 -4.71 9.18 -2.41
CA PHE A 108 -4.14 8.56 -3.60
C PHE A 108 -3.80 9.60 -4.68
N ALA A 109 -4.64 10.62 -4.87
CA ALA A 109 -4.31 11.74 -5.74
C ALA A 109 -3.05 12.47 -5.25
N VAL A 110 -2.88 12.67 -3.94
CA VAL A 110 -1.66 13.23 -3.35
C VAL A 110 -0.44 12.34 -3.62
N VAL A 111 -0.56 11.00 -3.54
CA VAL A 111 0.52 10.07 -3.92
C VAL A 111 0.98 10.36 -5.35
N LEU A 112 0.05 10.38 -6.30
CA LEU A 112 0.36 10.63 -7.72
C LEU A 112 0.99 12.02 -7.91
N MET A 113 0.42 13.06 -7.30
CA MET A 113 0.97 14.41 -7.38
C MET A 113 2.39 14.50 -6.83
N LEU A 114 2.67 13.89 -5.67
CA LEU A 114 4.00 13.91 -5.06
C LEU A 114 5.00 13.09 -5.88
N ARG A 115 4.58 11.95 -6.43
CA ARG A 115 5.41 11.13 -7.31
C ARG A 115 5.77 11.84 -8.61
N ASP A 116 4.79 12.45 -9.28
CA ASP A 116 5.01 13.19 -10.52
C ASP A 116 5.83 14.47 -10.27
N THR A 117 5.60 15.14 -9.14
CA THR A 117 6.44 16.27 -8.70
C THR A 117 7.87 15.80 -8.46
N ALA A 118 8.05 14.62 -7.86
CA ALA A 118 9.37 14.08 -7.62
C ALA A 118 10.09 13.72 -8.94
N LEU A 119 9.38 13.09 -9.87
CA LEU A 119 9.88 12.82 -11.22
C LEU A 119 10.28 14.11 -11.95
N ALA A 120 9.48 15.17 -11.82
CA ALA A 120 9.75 16.46 -12.47
C ALA A 120 10.97 17.20 -11.89
N ILE A 121 11.21 17.10 -10.58
CA ILE A 121 12.31 17.81 -9.90
C ILE A 121 13.62 17.00 -9.95
N TRP A 122 13.55 15.69 -9.67
CA TRP A 122 14.74 14.85 -9.49
C TRP A 122 15.03 13.91 -10.67
N GLY A 123 14.07 13.72 -11.59
CA GLY A 123 14.20 12.80 -12.70
C GLY A 123 13.85 11.35 -12.33
N PRO A 124 13.94 10.42 -13.30
CA PRO A 124 13.61 9.00 -13.11
C PRO A 124 14.75 8.18 -12.51
N ASP A 125 15.95 8.75 -12.41
CA ASP A 125 17.16 8.04 -12.00
C ASP A 125 17.21 7.82 -10.48
N ASP A 126 17.86 6.72 -10.09
CA ASP A 126 18.13 6.39 -8.69
C ASP A 126 19.24 7.29 -8.14
N LEU A 127 18.91 8.13 -7.16
CA LEU A 127 19.85 9.10 -6.59
C LEU A 127 20.51 8.58 -5.31
N LEU A 128 21.82 8.33 -5.37
CA LEU A 128 22.61 7.85 -4.24
C LEU A 128 23.09 9.00 -3.34
N GLY A 129 22.72 8.94 -2.07
CA GLY A 129 23.17 9.92 -1.07
C GLY A 129 24.60 9.69 -0.57
N PRO A 130 25.20 10.71 0.08
CA PRO A 130 26.50 10.54 0.72
C PRO A 130 26.42 9.61 1.93
N LYS A 131 27.49 8.84 2.18
CA LYS A 131 27.62 8.06 3.43
C LYS A 131 27.64 8.99 4.65
N ALA A 132 27.00 8.56 5.73
CA ALA A 132 26.96 9.30 6.99
C ALA A 132 28.38 9.66 7.49
N PRO A 133 28.71 10.95 7.65
CA PRO A 133 30.02 11.37 8.17
C PRO A 133 30.25 10.84 9.58
N GLY A 134 31.47 10.36 9.86
CA GLY A 134 31.83 9.76 11.15
C GLY A 134 31.41 8.30 11.34
N MET A 135 30.60 7.73 10.43
CA MET A 135 30.13 6.34 10.49
C MET A 135 30.35 5.61 9.15
N LYS A 136 31.50 5.85 8.53
CA LYS A 136 31.89 5.21 7.25
C LYS A 136 32.50 3.81 7.44
N GLY A 137 32.89 3.46 8.67
CA GLY A 137 33.56 2.22 9.00
C GLY A 137 32.61 1.08 9.37
N ALA A 138 33.20 -0.04 9.76
CA ALA A 138 32.52 -1.20 10.29
C ALA A 138 33.18 -1.61 11.63
N VAL A 139 32.42 -2.29 12.48
CA VAL A 139 32.93 -2.93 13.68
C VAL A 139 32.89 -4.44 13.52
N GLU A 140 33.86 -5.13 14.10
CA GLU A 140 33.90 -6.58 14.04
C GLU A 140 33.00 -7.18 15.14
N ILE A 141 31.98 -7.91 14.72
CA ILE A 141 31.05 -8.65 15.59
C ILE A 141 31.12 -10.12 15.20
N LEU A 142 31.55 -10.98 16.12
CA LEU A 142 31.66 -12.43 15.91
C LEU A 142 32.46 -12.81 14.64
N GLY A 143 33.55 -12.08 14.36
CA GLY A 143 34.40 -12.30 13.19
C GLY A 143 33.84 -11.77 11.87
N ARG A 144 32.78 -10.95 11.91
CA ARG A 144 32.17 -10.32 10.71
C ARG A 144 32.10 -8.81 10.86
N GLN A 145 32.35 -8.10 9.77
CA GLN A 145 32.25 -6.65 9.71
C GLN A 145 30.78 -6.22 9.65
N PHE A 146 30.35 -5.44 10.64
CA PHE A 146 29.01 -4.89 10.74
C PHE A 146 29.06 -3.36 10.62
N PRO A 147 28.32 -2.72 9.70
CA PRO A 147 28.38 -1.27 9.50
C PRO A 147 28.07 -0.48 10.76
N GLN A 148 28.90 0.52 11.07
CA GLN A 148 28.66 1.41 12.23
C GLN A 148 27.33 2.16 12.12
N TYR A 149 26.93 2.50 10.90
CA TYR A 149 25.67 3.18 10.64
C TYR A 149 24.45 2.33 11.02
N ASP A 150 24.51 1.02 10.79
CA ASP A 150 23.41 0.12 11.13
C ASP A 150 23.29 -0.04 12.65
N LEU A 151 24.41 -0.05 13.39
CA LEU A 151 24.36 0.02 14.86
C LEU A 151 23.67 1.30 15.33
N PHE A 152 24.00 2.44 14.72
CA PHE A 152 23.33 3.70 15.05
C PHE A 152 21.82 3.60 14.82
N LEU A 153 21.38 3.06 13.67
CA LEU A 153 19.96 2.89 13.39
C LEU A 153 19.24 2.02 14.42
N ILE A 154 19.87 0.95 14.93
CA ILE A 154 19.31 0.12 16.03
C ILE A 154 18.95 0.98 17.25
N PHE A 155 19.73 2.02 17.57
CA PHE A 155 19.46 2.90 18.71
C PHE A 155 18.42 3.98 18.41
N VAL A 156 18.28 4.39 17.14
CA VAL A 156 17.33 5.46 16.74
C VAL A 156 15.89 5.05 17.03
N GLY A 157 15.48 3.82 16.71
CA GLY A 157 14.12 3.34 16.97
C GLY A 157 13.70 3.48 18.44
N PRO A 158 14.41 2.86 19.40
CA PRO A 158 14.19 3.05 20.83
C PRO A 158 14.24 4.51 21.28
N ALA A 159 15.16 5.32 20.75
CA ALA A 159 15.28 6.72 21.10
C ALA A 159 14.03 7.53 20.67
N VAL A 160 13.53 7.31 19.45
CA VAL A 160 12.29 7.92 18.96
C VAL A 160 11.09 7.43 19.75
N LEU A 161 11.02 6.14 20.10
CA LEU A 161 9.97 5.59 20.96
C LEU A 161 9.97 6.28 22.34
N ALA A 162 11.14 6.44 22.96
CA ALA A 162 11.27 7.13 24.24
C ALA A 162 10.89 8.62 24.14
N ALA A 163 11.30 9.29 23.07
CA ALA A 163 10.94 10.69 22.80
C ALA A 163 9.42 10.86 22.62
N LEU A 164 8.78 10.00 21.83
CA LEU A 164 7.33 10.01 21.66
C LEU A 164 6.59 9.63 22.93
N TRP A 165 7.10 8.66 23.71
CA TRP A 165 6.53 8.31 25.00
C TRP A 165 6.55 9.50 25.97
N LEU A 166 7.67 10.22 26.03
CA LEU A 166 7.82 11.43 26.83
C LEU A 166 6.88 12.52 26.34
N LEU A 167 6.88 12.80 25.02
CA LEU A 167 6.00 13.79 24.40
C LEU A 167 4.55 13.48 24.72
N LEU A 168 4.11 12.24 24.55
CA LEU A 168 2.73 11.88 24.82
C LEU A 168 2.44 11.96 26.33
N ARG A 169 3.20 11.31 27.20
CA ARG A 169 2.84 11.22 28.62
C ARG A 169 3.05 12.50 29.42
N ARG A 170 4.07 13.30 29.09
CA ARG A 170 4.46 14.47 29.90
C ARG A 170 4.00 15.81 29.32
N SER A 171 3.60 15.90 28.05
CA SER A 171 3.16 17.18 27.45
C SER A 171 1.65 17.36 27.41
N ARG A 172 1.20 18.63 27.38
CA ARG A 172 -0.22 18.98 27.19
C ARG A 172 -0.75 18.50 25.83
N LEU A 173 0.05 18.65 24.77
CA LEU A 173 -0.28 18.14 23.44
C LEU A 173 -0.56 16.63 23.49
N GLY A 174 0.27 15.89 24.21
CA GLY A 174 0.11 14.46 24.39
C GLY A 174 -1.15 14.03 25.14
N VAL A 175 -1.59 14.82 26.13
CA VAL A 175 -2.88 14.63 26.81
C VAL A 175 -4.03 14.84 25.83
N LEU A 176 -4.00 15.93 25.05
CA LEU A 176 -5.03 16.23 24.04
C LEU A 176 -5.12 15.17 22.95
N ILE A 177 -3.97 14.71 22.44
CA ILE A 177 -3.90 13.61 21.45
C ILE A 177 -4.56 12.35 22.01
N ARG A 178 -4.19 11.92 23.22
CA ARG A 178 -4.80 10.73 23.84
C ARG A 178 -6.29 10.90 24.08
N ALA A 179 -6.74 12.06 24.56
CA ALA A 179 -8.15 12.34 24.74
C ALA A 179 -8.90 12.26 23.39
N ALA A 180 -8.34 12.84 22.32
CA ALA A 180 -8.95 12.82 20.99
C ALA A 180 -8.99 11.41 20.39
N THR A 181 -8.02 10.53 20.70
CA THR A 181 -8.07 9.12 20.27
C THR A 181 -9.21 8.32 20.92
N GLN A 182 -9.64 8.74 22.12
CA GLN A 182 -10.73 8.12 22.86
C GLN A 182 -12.09 8.65 22.40
N ASP A 183 -12.26 9.98 22.44
CA ASP A 183 -13.49 10.65 22.03
C ASP A 183 -13.17 12.06 21.50
N ARG A 184 -13.10 12.18 20.18
CA ARG A 184 -12.82 13.45 19.52
C ARG A 184 -13.95 14.46 19.69
N GLU A 185 -15.20 14.02 19.74
CA GLU A 185 -16.37 14.90 19.85
C GLU A 185 -16.40 15.56 21.24
N MET A 186 -16.16 14.77 22.28
CA MET A 186 -16.04 15.27 23.66
C MET A 186 -14.88 16.28 23.79
N VAL A 187 -13.72 15.99 23.18
CA VAL A 187 -12.59 16.94 23.17
C VAL A 187 -12.96 18.26 22.50
N GLY A 188 -13.75 18.23 21.42
CA GLY A 188 -14.28 19.43 20.78
C GLY A 188 -15.27 20.19 21.68
N ALA A 189 -16.15 19.47 22.38
CA ALA A 189 -17.11 20.05 23.33
C ALA A 189 -16.43 20.74 24.52
N LEU A 190 -15.24 20.26 24.93
CA LEU A 190 -14.40 20.88 25.95
C LEU A 190 -13.64 22.13 25.46
N GLY A 191 -13.89 22.60 24.23
CA GLY A 191 -13.33 23.83 23.67
C GLY A 191 -11.95 23.68 23.02
N VAL A 192 -11.46 22.44 22.83
CA VAL A 192 -10.18 22.20 22.16
C VAL A 192 -10.36 22.37 20.65
N ASN A 193 -9.49 23.17 20.03
CA ASN A 193 -9.50 23.35 18.58
C ASN A 193 -8.98 22.07 17.88
N GLN A 194 -9.92 21.23 17.45
CA GLN A 194 -9.63 19.97 16.74
C GLN A 194 -8.81 20.19 15.46
N ALA A 195 -9.02 21.31 14.76
CA ALA A 195 -8.35 21.58 13.50
C ALA A 195 -6.82 21.72 13.70
N TRP A 196 -6.40 22.50 14.70
CA TRP A 196 -4.97 22.63 15.03
C TRP A 196 -4.38 21.34 15.62
N LEU A 197 -5.17 20.59 16.39
CA LEU A 197 -4.72 19.29 16.91
C LEU A 197 -4.44 18.31 15.76
N PHE A 198 -5.32 18.25 14.76
CA PHE A 198 -5.16 17.37 13.60
C PHE A 198 -3.99 17.81 12.72
N THR A 199 -3.84 19.11 12.44
CA THR A 199 -2.65 19.62 11.71
C THR A 199 -1.36 19.26 12.44
N GLY A 200 -1.29 19.46 13.75
CA GLY A 200 -0.09 19.16 14.54
C GLY A 200 0.27 17.67 14.52
N VAL A 201 -0.75 16.80 14.63
CA VAL A 201 -0.58 15.35 14.52
C VAL A 201 -0.13 14.93 13.11
N PHE A 202 -0.72 15.52 12.07
CA PHE A 202 -0.37 15.23 10.69
C PHE A 202 1.04 15.71 10.34
N ALA A 203 1.42 16.89 10.83
CA ALA A 203 2.78 17.44 10.69
C ALA A 203 3.80 16.53 11.39
N LEU A 204 3.54 16.14 12.64
CA LEU A 204 4.42 15.26 13.40
C LEU A 204 4.53 13.88 12.76
N GLY A 205 3.40 13.30 12.31
CA GLY A 205 3.39 12.00 11.63
C GLY A 205 4.17 12.03 10.32
N SER A 206 3.98 13.07 9.51
CA SER A 206 4.72 13.26 8.25
C SER A 206 6.20 13.52 8.48
N ALA A 207 6.55 14.26 9.55
CA ALA A 207 7.94 14.48 9.94
C ALA A 207 8.64 13.19 10.38
N LEU A 208 7.95 12.30 11.10
CA LEU A 208 8.49 10.99 11.49
C LEU A 208 8.70 10.07 10.29
N ALA A 209 7.77 10.07 9.33
CA ALA A 209 7.93 9.35 8.07
C ALA A 209 9.14 9.86 7.29
N ALA A 210 9.25 11.18 7.15
CA ALA A 210 10.36 11.81 6.45
C ALA A 210 11.69 11.65 7.18
N LEU A 211 11.71 11.60 8.52
CA LEU A 211 12.89 11.26 9.30
C LEU A 211 13.34 9.82 9.00
N GLY A 212 12.41 8.87 8.92
CA GLY A 212 12.69 7.50 8.50
C GLY A 212 13.30 7.46 7.10
N GLY A 213 12.72 8.20 6.16
CA GLY A 213 13.24 8.32 4.80
C GLY A 213 14.63 8.94 4.76
N ALA A 214 14.82 10.09 5.40
CA ALA A 214 16.10 10.80 5.44
C ALA A 214 17.23 9.98 6.08
N LEU A 215 16.92 9.14 7.07
CA LEU A 215 17.87 8.19 7.67
C LEU A 215 18.19 7.00 6.75
N GLN A 216 17.38 6.73 5.72
CA GLN A 216 17.69 5.69 4.75
C GLN A 216 18.67 6.16 3.67
N LEU A 217 18.96 7.48 3.59
CA LEU A 217 19.82 8.11 2.58
C LEU A 217 21.19 7.42 2.38
N PRO A 218 21.90 6.94 3.42
CA PRO A 218 23.17 6.23 3.24
C PRO A 218 23.03 4.75 2.86
N ARG A 219 21.83 4.17 2.95
CA ARG A 219 21.55 2.74 2.77
C ARG A 219 20.91 2.44 1.42
N GLU A 220 19.99 3.28 0.97
CA GLU A 220 19.20 3.05 -0.23
C GLU A 220 19.15 4.31 -1.11
N PRO A 221 19.17 4.15 -2.45
CA PRO A 221 19.01 5.26 -3.36
C PRO A 221 17.59 5.84 -3.30
N ALA A 222 17.47 7.15 -3.48
CA ALA A 222 16.19 7.80 -3.67
C ALA A 222 15.63 7.47 -5.05
N ASN A 223 14.52 6.75 -5.06
CA ASN A 223 13.81 6.33 -6.26
C ASN A 223 12.30 6.50 -6.10
N LEU A 224 11.60 6.55 -7.23
CA LEU A 224 10.16 6.85 -7.29
C LEU A 224 9.27 5.67 -6.87
N ALA A 225 9.82 4.47 -6.66
CA ALA A 225 9.04 3.30 -6.24
C ALA A 225 8.90 3.20 -4.71
N LEU A 226 9.69 3.97 -3.94
CA LEU A 226 9.65 3.99 -2.48
C LEU A 226 8.30 4.43 -1.92
N ASP A 227 7.49 5.17 -2.67
CA ASP A 227 6.18 5.61 -2.21
C ASP A 227 5.23 4.43 -1.92
N LEU A 228 5.08 3.51 -2.87
CA LEU A 228 4.13 2.39 -2.84
C LEU A 228 4.68 1.18 -2.07
N THR A 229 5.99 0.93 -2.13
CA THR A 229 6.59 -0.17 -1.35
C THR A 229 6.55 0.15 0.14
N THR A 230 6.99 1.34 0.53
CA THR A 230 7.09 1.70 1.95
C THR A 230 5.73 1.90 2.62
N ILE A 231 4.71 2.37 1.88
CA ILE A 231 3.34 2.45 2.44
C ILE A 231 2.76 1.05 2.73
N GLY A 232 3.09 0.05 1.88
CA GLY A 232 2.72 -1.34 2.11
C GLY A 232 3.27 -1.86 3.44
N ASP A 233 4.59 -1.74 3.63
CA ASP A 233 5.29 -2.14 4.85
C ASP A 233 4.74 -1.40 6.08
N ALA A 234 4.55 -0.07 5.99
CA ALA A 234 4.01 0.73 7.08
C ALA A 234 2.60 0.29 7.48
N PHE A 235 1.75 -0.03 6.51
CA PHE A 235 0.41 -0.53 6.77
C PHE A 235 0.42 -1.86 7.52
N VAL A 236 1.26 -2.79 7.07
CA VAL A 236 1.43 -4.08 7.75
C VAL A 236 1.84 -3.87 9.20
N VAL A 237 2.87 -3.04 9.45
CA VAL A 237 3.35 -2.76 10.81
C VAL A 237 2.28 -2.11 11.68
N VAL A 238 1.56 -1.11 11.17
CA VAL A 238 0.51 -0.41 11.94
C VAL A 238 -0.67 -1.32 12.25
N VAL A 239 -1.07 -2.16 11.31
CA VAL A 239 -2.19 -3.07 11.51
C VAL A 239 -1.82 -4.23 12.43
N VAL A 240 -0.64 -4.83 12.25
CA VAL A 240 -0.08 -5.85 13.16
C VAL A 240 0.10 -5.28 14.55
N GLY A 241 0.65 -4.07 14.69
CA GLY A 241 0.83 -3.43 16.00
C GLY A 241 -0.49 -3.06 16.68
N GLY A 242 -1.52 -2.79 15.87
CA GLY A 242 -2.81 -2.29 16.29
C GLY A 242 -2.88 -0.78 16.10
N MET A 243 -3.83 -0.33 15.28
CA MET A 243 -3.90 1.06 14.87
C MET A 243 -4.08 2.02 16.05
N GLY A 244 -3.25 3.07 16.11
CA GLY A 244 -3.21 4.01 17.23
C GLY A 244 -2.33 3.58 18.40
N SER A 245 -1.69 2.40 18.36
CA SER A 245 -0.80 1.90 19.40
C SER A 245 0.67 2.07 19.03
N ILE A 246 1.32 3.10 19.58
CA ILE A 246 2.75 3.35 19.35
C ILE A 246 3.65 2.19 19.82
N PRO A 247 3.48 1.63 21.04
CA PRO A 247 4.27 0.46 21.46
C PRO A 247 3.96 -0.77 20.62
N GLY A 248 2.71 -0.90 20.15
CA GLY A 248 2.29 -1.94 19.20
C GLY A 248 3.05 -1.85 17.89
N ALA A 249 3.14 -0.65 17.30
CA ALA A 249 3.89 -0.41 16.07
C ALA A 249 5.38 -0.75 16.23
N TYR A 250 6.00 -0.42 17.36
CA TYR A 250 7.40 -0.78 17.63
C TYR A 250 7.60 -2.30 17.71
N LEU A 251 6.75 -3.00 18.47
CA LEU A 251 6.80 -4.46 18.59
C LEU A 251 6.55 -5.15 17.24
N ALA A 252 5.60 -4.65 16.46
CA ALA A 252 5.31 -5.16 15.13
C ALA A 252 6.48 -4.96 14.16
N ALA A 253 7.10 -3.78 14.16
CA ALA A 253 8.27 -3.48 13.33
C ALA A 253 9.44 -4.42 13.66
N LEU A 254 9.69 -4.68 14.95
CA LEU A 254 10.69 -5.66 15.38
C LEU A 254 10.35 -7.06 14.87
N ILE A 255 9.14 -7.55 15.12
CA ILE A 255 8.73 -8.90 14.70
C ILE A 255 8.87 -9.06 13.18
N ILE A 256 8.37 -8.10 12.40
CA ILE A 256 8.40 -8.15 10.93
C ILE A 256 9.83 -8.10 10.41
N ALA A 257 10.65 -7.18 10.93
CA ALA A 257 12.04 -7.04 10.49
C ALA A 257 12.91 -8.25 10.86
N GLU A 258 12.72 -8.81 12.06
CA GLU A 258 13.42 -10.04 12.48
C GLU A 258 12.98 -11.24 11.65
N ILE A 259 11.69 -11.38 11.32
CA ILE A 259 11.23 -12.44 10.43
C ILE A 259 11.82 -12.27 9.03
N LYS A 260 11.85 -11.05 8.47
CA LYS A 260 12.53 -10.74 7.21
C LYS A 260 14.03 -11.10 7.29
N ALA A 261 14.69 -10.76 8.40
CA ALA A 261 16.09 -11.12 8.65
C ALA A 261 16.30 -12.64 8.69
N ILE A 262 15.44 -13.40 9.37
CA ILE A 262 15.50 -14.86 9.40
C ILE A 262 15.37 -15.45 7.99
N CYS A 263 14.40 -14.97 7.19
CA CYS A 263 14.24 -15.38 5.80
C CYS A 263 15.51 -15.15 4.96
N TYR A 264 16.13 -13.97 5.08
CA TYR A 264 17.41 -13.69 4.41
C TYR A 264 18.56 -14.56 4.94
N GLY A 265 18.58 -14.84 6.24
CA GLY A 265 19.64 -15.63 6.89
C GLY A 265 19.58 -17.12 6.53
N ILE A 266 18.39 -17.66 6.30
CA ILE A 266 18.18 -19.02 5.79
C ILE A 266 18.66 -19.12 4.33
N GLY A 267 18.42 -18.09 3.53
CA GLY A 267 18.85 -18.05 2.13
C GLY A 267 18.11 -19.06 1.27
N THR A 268 18.83 -19.78 0.40
CA THR A 268 18.25 -20.81 -0.47
C THR A 268 18.46 -22.19 0.13
N VAL A 269 17.37 -22.95 0.30
CA VAL A 269 17.40 -24.33 0.81
C VAL A 269 16.79 -25.24 -0.25
N GLU A 270 17.37 -26.43 -0.44
CA GLU A 270 16.78 -27.45 -1.29
C GLU A 270 15.61 -28.12 -0.56
N ILE A 271 14.41 -27.97 -1.11
CA ILE A 271 13.20 -28.62 -0.59
C ILE A 271 12.68 -29.53 -1.69
N PHE A 272 12.57 -30.83 -1.40
CA PHE A 272 12.12 -31.86 -2.36
C PHE A 272 12.90 -31.86 -3.69
N GLY A 273 14.21 -31.58 -3.65
CA GLY A 273 15.06 -31.56 -4.85
C GLY A 273 14.94 -30.29 -5.71
N SER A 274 14.18 -29.28 -5.26
CA SER A 274 14.09 -27.97 -5.92
C SER A 274 14.70 -26.88 -5.01
N PRO A 275 15.52 -25.95 -5.54
CA PRO A 275 16.03 -24.83 -4.77
C PRO A 275 14.88 -23.88 -4.40
N PHE A 276 14.68 -23.64 -3.12
CA PHE A 276 13.68 -22.71 -2.60
C PHE A 276 14.35 -21.53 -1.90
N ALA A 277 14.23 -20.34 -2.47
CA ALA A 277 14.85 -19.13 -1.95
C ALA A 277 13.95 -18.48 -0.87
N PHE A 278 14.23 -18.72 0.41
CA PHE A 278 13.53 -18.05 1.52
C PHE A 278 13.69 -16.54 1.48
N SER A 279 14.77 -16.02 0.90
CA SER A 279 14.97 -14.58 0.67
C SER A 279 13.89 -13.96 -0.23
N LYS A 280 13.23 -14.73 -1.10
CA LYS A 280 12.10 -14.23 -1.91
C LYS A 280 10.85 -14.05 -1.04
N LEU A 281 10.62 -14.93 -0.05
CA LEU A 281 9.45 -14.86 0.84
C LEU A 281 9.34 -13.56 1.64
N THR A 282 10.38 -12.73 1.71
CA THR A 282 10.35 -11.48 2.49
C THR A 282 9.27 -10.50 2.04
N LEU A 283 8.87 -10.51 0.76
CA LEU A 283 7.74 -9.69 0.27
C LEU A 283 6.38 -10.25 0.72
N VAL A 284 6.27 -11.56 0.95
CA VAL A 284 5.01 -12.23 1.30
C VAL A 284 4.85 -12.34 2.82
N VAL A 285 5.96 -12.55 3.53
CA VAL A 285 5.97 -12.94 4.94
C VAL A 285 5.37 -11.87 5.84
N GLU A 286 5.58 -10.60 5.53
CA GLU A 286 5.04 -9.51 6.35
C GLU A 286 3.50 -9.44 6.28
N PHE A 287 2.93 -9.65 5.08
CA PHE A 287 1.48 -9.74 4.89
C PHE A 287 0.91 -11.04 5.48
N LEU A 288 1.66 -12.15 5.48
CA LEU A 288 1.27 -13.38 6.19
C LEU A 288 1.23 -13.18 7.71
N VAL A 289 2.21 -12.47 8.27
CA VAL A 289 2.20 -12.09 9.69
C VAL A 289 0.98 -11.22 10.00
N MET A 290 0.68 -10.24 9.15
CA MET A 290 -0.54 -9.44 9.28
C MET A 290 -1.82 -10.27 9.22
N ALA A 291 -1.97 -11.15 8.24
CA ALA A 291 -3.14 -12.02 8.13
C ALA A 291 -3.28 -12.90 9.39
N THR A 292 -2.19 -13.53 9.83
CA THR A 292 -2.15 -14.40 11.01
C THR A 292 -2.54 -13.65 12.28
N VAL A 293 -1.95 -12.47 12.50
CA VAL A 293 -2.24 -11.63 13.68
C VAL A 293 -3.69 -11.17 13.67
N LEU A 294 -4.24 -10.75 12.53
CA LEU A 294 -5.64 -10.31 12.45
C LEU A 294 -6.64 -11.45 12.62
N ILE A 295 -6.32 -12.65 12.16
CA ILE A 295 -7.18 -13.84 12.35
C ILE A 295 -7.31 -14.17 13.84
N TRP A 296 -6.22 -14.07 14.61
CA TRP A 296 -6.25 -14.37 16.05
C TRP A 296 -6.59 -13.16 16.92
N ARG A 297 -6.24 -11.95 16.50
CA ARG A 297 -6.42 -10.70 17.24
C ARG A 297 -6.78 -9.57 16.26
N PRO A 298 -8.08 -9.39 15.93
CA PRO A 298 -8.57 -8.44 14.93
C PRO A 298 -8.13 -6.98 15.09
N TRP A 299 -7.75 -6.58 16.30
CA TRP A 299 -7.29 -5.23 16.63
C TRP A 299 -5.76 -5.09 16.68
N GLY A 300 -5.00 -6.09 16.22
CA GLY A 300 -3.53 -6.12 16.27
C GLY A 300 -2.98 -6.52 17.65
N LEU A 301 -1.66 -6.60 17.80
CA LEU A 301 -0.92 -7.10 18.97
C LEU A 301 -1.14 -6.29 20.24
N LEU A 302 -1.22 -4.96 20.15
CA LEU A 302 -1.42 -4.05 21.28
C LEU A 302 -2.50 -2.99 21.00
N GLY A 303 -3.33 -3.19 19.99
CA GLY A 303 -4.50 -2.34 19.75
C GLY A 303 -5.66 -2.65 20.68
N LYS A 304 -6.72 -1.84 20.56
CA LYS A 304 -7.97 -1.96 21.33
C LYS A 304 -9.15 -2.14 20.38
N PRO A 305 -10.23 -2.81 20.81
CA PRO A 305 -11.48 -2.85 20.04
C PRO A 305 -11.90 -1.44 19.66
N GLN A 306 -12.20 -1.22 18.38
CA GLN A 306 -12.74 0.05 17.94
C GLN A 306 -14.20 0.13 18.42
N GLY A 307 -14.59 1.26 19.01
CA GLY A 307 -15.99 1.51 19.31
C GLY A 307 -16.81 1.49 18.02
N ALA A 308 -18.05 1.02 18.09
CA ALA A 308 -18.95 1.02 16.94
C ALA A 308 -19.00 2.43 16.33
N VAL A 309 -18.69 2.55 15.03
CA VAL A 309 -18.83 3.81 14.30
C VAL A 309 -20.32 4.17 14.35
N ARG A 310 -20.66 5.19 15.14
CA ARG A 310 -22.02 5.74 15.24
C ARG A 310 -22.29 6.52 13.95
N GLY A 311 -22.56 5.79 12.88
CA GLY A 311 -22.67 6.33 11.53
C GLY A 311 -21.99 5.44 10.51
N ALA A 312 -22.29 4.13 10.53
CA ALA A 312 -22.10 3.33 9.32
C ALA A 312 -22.79 4.11 8.18
N ALA A 313 -22.04 4.42 7.11
CA ALA A 313 -22.63 5.02 5.93
C ALA A 313 -23.86 4.18 5.56
N ALA A 314 -25.02 4.83 5.42
CA ALA A 314 -26.23 4.12 5.04
C ALA A 314 -25.92 3.32 3.77
N GLY A 315 -26.20 2.00 3.80
CA GLY A 315 -25.99 1.15 2.64
C GLY A 315 -26.64 1.80 1.42
N GLU A 316 -25.91 1.79 0.30
CA GLU A 316 -26.39 2.46 -0.90
C GLU A 316 -27.73 1.82 -1.32
N ALA A 317 -28.76 2.66 -1.52
CA ALA A 317 -30.09 2.16 -1.82
C ALA A 317 -30.05 1.31 -3.11
N PRO A 318 -30.82 0.21 -3.19
CA PRO A 318 -30.88 -0.62 -4.39
C PRO A 318 -31.13 0.22 -5.64
N MET A 319 -30.45 -0.12 -6.73
CA MET A 319 -30.60 0.60 -7.99
C MET A 319 -32.08 0.64 -8.41
N ARG A 320 -32.63 1.85 -8.53
CA ARG A 320 -34.03 2.02 -8.93
C ARG A 320 -34.25 1.52 -10.36
N PRO A 321 -35.44 0.97 -10.67
CA PRO A 321 -35.79 0.65 -12.05
C PRO A 321 -35.71 1.91 -12.92
N MET A 322 -35.11 1.77 -14.10
CA MET A 322 -34.93 2.90 -15.00
C MET A 322 -36.28 3.35 -15.55
N GLY A 323 -36.53 4.66 -15.53
CA GLY A 323 -37.62 5.27 -16.28
C GLY A 323 -37.40 5.11 -17.79
N ARG A 324 -38.46 5.37 -18.58
CA ARG A 324 -38.43 5.24 -20.06
C ARG A 324 -37.25 5.98 -20.70
N ALA A 325 -36.96 7.20 -20.26
CA ALA A 325 -35.83 7.99 -20.75
C ALA A 325 -34.49 7.26 -20.51
N GLY A 326 -34.27 6.70 -19.32
CA GLY A 326 -33.08 5.91 -19.05
C GLY A 326 -32.97 4.71 -19.98
N VAL A 327 -34.06 3.95 -20.15
CA VAL A 327 -34.05 2.75 -21.01
C VAL A 327 -33.69 3.12 -22.45
N VAL A 328 -34.23 4.23 -22.97
CA VAL A 328 -33.87 4.75 -24.29
C VAL A 328 -32.39 5.14 -24.33
N THR A 329 -31.87 5.88 -23.34
CA THR A 329 -30.45 6.26 -23.30
C THR A 329 -29.52 5.05 -23.32
N VAL A 330 -29.79 4.03 -22.50
CA VAL A 330 -29.00 2.79 -22.50
C VAL A 330 -29.14 2.04 -23.82
N GLY A 331 -30.35 1.99 -24.40
CA GLY A 331 -30.57 1.41 -25.72
C GLY A 331 -29.74 2.10 -26.81
N VAL A 332 -29.69 3.44 -26.80
CA VAL A 332 -28.86 4.23 -27.72
C VAL A 332 -27.38 3.97 -27.51
N LEU A 333 -26.91 3.91 -26.26
CA LEU A 333 -25.51 3.60 -25.95
C LEU A 333 -25.13 2.20 -26.42
N VAL A 334 -25.96 1.19 -26.16
CA VAL A 334 -25.73 -0.18 -26.63
C VAL A 334 -25.73 -0.24 -28.16
N ALA A 335 -26.66 0.45 -28.83
CA ALA A 335 -26.69 0.52 -30.29
C ALA A 335 -25.44 1.20 -30.85
N ALA A 336 -24.99 2.29 -30.24
CA ALA A 336 -23.74 2.97 -30.61
C ALA A 336 -22.53 2.04 -30.43
N MET A 337 -22.48 1.28 -29.32
CA MET A 337 -21.41 0.31 -29.09
C MET A 337 -21.43 -0.83 -30.11
N LEU A 338 -22.60 -1.37 -30.45
CA LEU A 338 -22.71 -2.40 -31.48
C LEU A 338 -22.28 -1.92 -32.87
N ALA A 339 -22.49 -0.64 -33.16
CA ALA A 339 -22.12 0.02 -34.41
C ALA A 339 -20.64 0.46 -34.47
N LEU A 340 -19.91 0.51 -33.36
CA LEU A 340 -18.51 0.98 -33.31
C LEU A 340 -17.58 0.32 -34.33
N PRO A 341 -17.65 -1.00 -34.60
CA PRO A 341 -16.78 -1.64 -35.58
C PRO A 341 -16.97 -1.16 -37.03
N LEU A 342 -18.06 -0.45 -37.36
CA LEU A 342 -18.24 0.20 -38.66
C LEU A 342 -17.21 1.32 -38.90
N LEU A 343 -16.65 1.90 -37.83
CA LEU A 343 -15.65 2.97 -37.88
C LEU A 343 -14.20 2.45 -37.88
N ARG A 344 -13.99 1.13 -37.97
CA ARG A 344 -12.66 0.51 -37.86
C ARG A 344 -11.67 0.99 -38.90
N ASP A 345 -12.14 1.31 -40.11
CA ASP A 345 -11.29 1.71 -41.24
C ASP A 345 -10.77 3.13 -41.04
N ALA A 346 -11.54 3.99 -40.37
CA ALA A 346 -11.14 5.35 -40.00
C ALA A 346 -10.28 5.39 -38.71
N TYR A 347 -10.54 4.47 -37.76
CA TYR A 347 -9.86 4.43 -36.46
C TYR A 347 -9.39 3.01 -36.09
N PRO A 348 -8.21 2.57 -36.57
CA PRO A 348 -7.74 1.19 -36.41
C PRO A 348 -7.53 0.72 -34.96
N TYR A 349 -7.34 1.65 -34.03
CA TYR A 349 -7.10 1.39 -32.60
C TYR A 349 -8.37 1.45 -31.76
N LEU A 350 -9.49 1.91 -32.33
CA LEU A 350 -10.73 2.14 -31.59
C LEU A 350 -11.27 0.87 -30.94
N ALA A 351 -11.22 -0.27 -31.65
CA ALA A 351 -11.68 -1.54 -31.11
C ALA A 351 -10.88 -1.98 -29.87
N VAL A 352 -9.55 -1.81 -29.89
CA VAL A 352 -8.67 -2.18 -28.77
C VAL A 352 -8.93 -1.28 -27.57
N LEU A 353 -8.97 0.03 -27.78
CA LEU A 353 -9.28 1.00 -26.72
C LEU A 353 -10.63 0.70 -26.07
N MET A 354 -11.64 0.34 -26.89
CA MET A 354 -12.97 0.04 -26.38
C MET A 354 -13.04 -1.30 -25.64
N ILE A 355 -12.22 -2.30 -26.01
CA ILE A 355 -12.04 -3.53 -25.24
C ILE A 355 -11.48 -3.18 -23.85
N ASP A 356 -10.43 -2.37 -23.78
CA ASP A 356 -9.82 -1.98 -22.50
C ASP A 356 -10.81 -1.20 -21.61
N ILE A 357 -11.58 -0.28 -22.21
CA ILE A 357 -12.65 0.45 -21.50
C ILE A 357 -13.71 -0.53 -20.99
N LEU A 358 -14.16 -1.48 -21.81
CA LEU A 358 -15.17 -2.47 -21.42
C LEU A 358 -14.69 -3.37 -20.27
N ILE A 359 -13.44 -3.81 -20.30
CA ILE A 359 -12.82 -4.58 -19.21
C ILE A 359 -12.72 -3.72 -17.94
N ALA A 360 -12.31 -2.45 -18.06
CA ALA A 360 -12.28 -1.51 -16.94
C ALA A 360 -13.68 -1.26 -16.35
N VAL A 361 -14.73 -1.20 -17.18
CA VAL A 361 -16.12 -1.11 -16.73
C VAL A 361 -16.52 -2.35 -15.92
N LEU A 362 -16.18 -3.56 -16.37
CA LEU A 362 -16.45 -4.79 -15.62
C LEU A 362 -15.70 -4.83 -14.27
N PHE A 363 -14.43 -4.40 -14.28
CA PHE A 363 -13.63 -4.30 -13.05
C PHE A 363 -14.22 -3.28 -12.07
N ALA A 364 -14.61 -2.09 -12.56
CA ALA A 364 -15.21 -1.04 -11.73
C ALA A 364 -16.59 -1.44 -11.19
N THR A 365 -17.43 -2.08 -12.00
CA THR A 365 -18.78 -2.51 -11.59
C THR A 365 -18.72 -3.66 -10.58
N SER A 366 -17.80 -4.60 -10.74
CA SER A 366 -17.58 -5.66 -9.73
C SER A 366 -17.03 -5.11 -8.41
N LEU A 367 -16.13 -4.12 -8.44
CA LEU A 367 -15.67 -3.43 -7.24
C LEU A 367 -16.81 -2.67 -6.56
N HIS A 368 -17.60 -1.92 -7.34
CA HIS A 368 -18.76 -1.19 -6.87
C HIS A 368 -19.79 -2.10 -6.21
N PHE A 369 -20.01 -3.31 -6.74
CA PHE A 369 -20.93 -4.27 -6.15
C PHE A 369 -20.53 -4.67 -4.72
N ILE A 370 -19.23 -4.86 -4.47
CA ILE A 370 -18.70 -5.20 -3.14
C ILE A 370 -18.75 -3.98 -2.20
N MET A 371 -18.40 -2.79 -2.71
CA MET A 371 -18.26 -1.58 -1.88
C MET A 371 -19.58 -0.86 -1.62
N GLY A 372 -20.46 -0.77 -2.61
CA GLY A 372 -21.73 -0.04 -2.55
C GLY A 372 -22.80 -0.86 -1.82
N PRO A 373 -23.49 -1.81 -2.49
CA PRO A 373 -24.48 -2.67 -1.85
C PRO A 373 -23.88 -3.56 -0.75
N GLY A 374 -22.69 -4.10 -0.97
CA GLY A 374 -22.02 -4.98 -0.01
C GLY A 374 -21.47 -4.26 1.23
N GLY A 375 -21.29 -2.93 1.17
CA GLY A 375 -20.69 -2.14 2.27
C GLY A 375 -19.26 -2.57 2.64
N MET A 376 -18.60 -3.36 1.81
CA MET A 376 -17.30 -3.94 2.07
C MET A 376 -16.24 -3.16 1.29
N HIS A 377 -15.55 -2.24 1.96
CA HIS A 377 -14.41 -1.56 1.34
C HIS A 377 -13.27 -2.55 1.11
N SER A 378 -12.94 -2.82 -0.15
CA SER A 378 -11.88 -3.75 -0.54
C SER A 378 -10.80 -3.04 -1.37
N PHE A 379 -9.55 -3.15 -0.92
CA PHE A 379 -8.38 -2.79 -1.72
C PHE A 379 -7.76 -3.99 -2.42
N GLY A 380 -8.30 -5.19 -2.19
CA GLY A 380 -7.78 -6.43 -2.73
C GLY A 380 -8.23 -6.77 -4.14
N HIS A 381 -9.11 -5.96 -4.74
CA HIS A 381 -9.89 -6.37 -5.92
C HIS A 381 -9.02 -6.69 -7.16
N ALA A 382 -7.88 -6.00 -7.31
CA ALA A 382 -6.92 -6.26 -8.38
C ALA A 382 -6.34 -7.69 -8.33
N ALA A 383 -6.28 -8.31 -7.14
CA ALA A 383 -5.82 -9.69 -6.99
C ALA A 383 -6.73 -10.68 -7.72
N TYR A 384 -8.04 -10.49 -7.64
CA TYR A 384 -9.01 -11.35 -8.32
C TYR A 384 -8.95 -11.19 -9.83
N PHE A 385 -8.72 -9.96 -10.30
CA PHE A 385 -8.46 -9.70 -11.72
C PHE A 385 -7.21 -10.43 -12.21
N GLY A 386 -6.11 -10.35 -11.45
CA GLY A 386 -4.87 -11.08 -11.73
C GLY A 386 -5.06 -12.60 -11.70
N LEU A 387 -5.71 -13.15 -10.67
CA LEU A 387 -5.97 -14.59 -10.54
C LEU A 387 -6.84 -15.12 -11.69
N GLY A 388 -7.80 -14.32 -12.17
CA GLY A 388 -8.57 -14.67 -13.37
C GLY A 388 -7.70 -14.73 -14.62
N ALA A 389 -6.85 -13.72 -14.85
CA ALA A 389 -5.95 -13.67 -15.99
C ALA A 389 -4.90 -14.80 -15.98
N TYR A 390 -4.25 -15.03 -14.84
CA TYR A 390 -3.31 -16.14 -14.67
C TYR A 390 -4.01 -17.50 -14.72
N GLY A 391 -5.25 -17.60 -14.23
CA GLY A 391 -6.09 -18.78 -14.37
C GLY A 391 -6.34 -19.11 -15.84
N ALA A 392 -6.76 -18.14 -16.65
CA ALA A 392 -6.92 -18.31 -18.10
C ALA A 392 -5.62 -18.78 -18.77
N ALA A 393 -4.51 -18.12 -18.44
CA ALA A 393 -3.19 -18.43 -18.98
C ALA A 393 -2.71 -19.84 -18.61
N ALA A 394 -2.92 -20.27 -17.37
CA ALA A 394 -2.56 -21.61 -16.89
C ALA A 394 -3.42 -22.70 -17.56
N LEU A 395 -4.71 -22.46 -17.76
CA LEU A 395 -5.59 -23.38 -18.49
C LEU A 395 -5.18 -23.53 -19.96
N LEU A 396 -4.81 -22.43 -20.62
CA LEU A 396 -4.40 -22.43 -22.02
C LEU A 396 -3.00 -23.04 -22.24
N LYS A 397 -2.01 -22.64 -21.44
CA LYS A 397 -0.61 -23.04 -21.64
C LYS A 397 -0.25 -24.33 -20.88
N GLY A 398 -0.78 -24.50 -19.68
CA GLY A 398 -0.49 -25.66 -18.82
C GLY A 398 -1.33 -26.89 -19.18
N LEU A 399 -2.64 -26.71 -19.36
CA LEU A 399 -3.55 -27.81 -19.72
C LEU A 399 -3.84 -27.91 -21.22
N ALA A 400 -3.27 -27.04 -22.05
CA ALA A 400 -3.50 -26.99 -23.50
C ALA A 400 -4.99 -26.92 -23.90
N LEU A 401 -5.83 -26.32 -23.04
CA LEU A 401 -7.26 -26.20 -23.33
C LEU A 401 -7.52 -25.15 -24.41
N PRO A 402 -8.56 -25.32 -25.26
CA PRO A 402 -8.98 -24.29 -26.20
C PRO A 402 -9.28 -22.95 -25.48
N MET A 403 -8.96 -21.82 -26.12
CA MET A 403 -9.11 -20.50 -25.50
C MET A 403 -10.54 -20.23 -25.02
N GLU A 404 -11.55 -20.69 -25.76
CA GLU A 404 -12.96 -20.59 -25.40
C GLU A 404 -13.24 -21.21 -24.03
N VAL A 405 -12.68 -22.40 -23.79
CA VAL A 405 -12.84 -23.14 -22.54
C VAL A 405 -12.03 -22.47 -21.43
N ALA A 406 -10.79 -22.07 -21.72
CA ALA A 406 -9.94 -21.37 -20.76
C ALA A 406 -10.59 -20.07 -20.26
N LEU A 407 -11.17 -19.26 -21.16
CA LEU A 407 -11.88 -18.03 -20.80
C LEU A 407 -13.15 -18.29 -19.98
N ALA A 408 -13.90 -19.34 -20.29
CA ALA A 408 -15.12 -19.69 -19.55
C ALA A 408 -14.82 -20.16 -18.12
N PHE A 409 -13.70 -20.87 -17.91
CA PHE A 409 -13.30 -21.38 -16.60
C PHE A 409 -12.33 -20.46 -15.83
N ALA A 410 -11.77 -19.44 -16.46
CA ALA A 410 -10.89 -18.46 -15.80
C ALA A 410 -11.49 -17.82 -14.53
N PRO A 411 -12.80 -17.47 -14.47
CA PRO A 411 -13.42 -16.96 -13.24
C PRO A 411 -13.37 -17.94 -12.06
N VAL A 412 -13.25 -19.24 -12.30
CA VAL A 412 -13.15 -20.26 -11.24
C VAL A 412 -11.85 -20.09 -10.45
N ALA A 413 -10.74 -19.75 -11.10
CA ALA A 413 -9.47 -19.47 -10.41
C ALA A 413 -9.60 -18.26 -9.47
N ALA A 414 -10.23 -17.19 -9.95
CA ALA A 414 -10.54 -16.03 -9.12
C ALA A 414 -11.51 -16.37 -7.98
N LEU A 415 -12.51 -17.23 -8.23
CA LEU A 415 -13.47 -17.69 -7.21
C LEU A 415 -12.81 -18.54 -6.12
N ILE A 416 -11.87 -19.42 -6.47
CA ILE A 416 -11.09 -20.20 -5.50
C ILE A 416 -10.29 -19.26 -4.59
N GLY A 417 -9.61 -18.27 -5.19
CA GLY A 417 -8.94 -17.22 -4.42
C GLY A 417 -9.91 -16.46 -3.52
N ALA A 418 -11.06 -16.04 -4.06
CA ALA A 418 -12.08 -15.32 -3.30
C ALA A 418 -12.66 -16.16 -2.15
N ALA A 419 -12.85 -17.47 -2.33
CA ALA A 419 -13.35 -18.35 -1.27
C ALA A 419 -12.32 -18.51 -0.14
N LEU A 420 -11.05 -18.72 -0.49
CA LEU A 420 -9.96 -18.87 0.48
C LEU A 420 -9.81 -17.61 1.34
N PHE A 421 -9.73 -16.44 0.70
CA PHE A 421 -9.48 -15.19 1.41
C PHE A 421 -10.76 -14.58 2.01
N GLY A 422 -11.89 -14.69 1.31
CA GLY A 422 -13.19 -14.25 1.78
C GLY A 422 -13.61 -14.90 3.10
N TRP A 423 -13.26 -16.18 3.31
CA TRP A 423 -13.50 -16.89 4.56
C TRP A 423 -12.95 -16.16 5.80
N PHE A 424 -11.79 -15.52 5.65
CA PHE A 424 -11.15 -14.74 6.72
C PHE A 424 -11.59 -13.28 6.69
N ALA A 425 -11.62 -12.68 5.50
CA ALA A 425 -11.88 -11.26 5.31
C ALA A 425 -13.25 -10.85 5.86
N VAL A 426 -14.30 -11.62 5.58
CA VAL A 426 -15.69 -11.30 5.96
C VAL A 426 -15.92 -11.26 7.48
N ARG A 427 -14.97 -11.77 8.28
CA ARG A 427 -15.03 -11.71 9.75
C ARG A 427 -14.62 -10.33 10.31
N LEU A 428 -14.05 -9.47 9.47
CA LEU A 428 -13.61 -8.12 9.81
C LEU A 428 -14.52 -7.10 9.15
N SER A 429 -14.56 -5.88 9.68
CA SER A 429 -15.38 -4.79 9.17
C SER A 429 -14.61 -3.47 9.11
N GLY A 430 -15.11 -2.55 8.28
CA GLY A 430 -14.54 -1.21 8.13
C GLY A 430 -13.09 -1.26 7.65
N VAL A 431 -12.23 -0.47 8.29
CA VAL A 431 -10.83 -0.34 7.90
C VAL A 431 -10.06 -1.67 7.96
N TYR A 432 -10.32 -2.53 8.96
CA TYR A 432 -9.59 -3.80 9.08
C TYR A 432 -9.86 -4.76 7.91
N LEU A 433 -11.10 -4.78 7.40
CA LEU A 433 -11.44 -5.53 6.19
C LEU A 433 -10.65 -5.00 4.99
N ALA A 434 -10.67 -3.68 4.78
CA ALA A 434 -9.97 -3.04 3.67
C ALA A 434 -8.47 -3.36 3.71
N MET A 435 -7.85 -3.26 4.89
CA MET A 435 -6.43 -3.57 5.10
C MET A 435 -6.10 -5.05 4.86
N LEU A 436 -6.93 -5.98 5.34
CA LEU A 436 -6.70 -7.41 5.10
C LEU A 436 -6.83 -7.75 3.60
N THR A 437 -7.75 -7.10 2.89
CA THR A 437 -7.87 -7.30 1.43
C THR A 437 -6.67 -6.72 0.67
N LEU A 438 -6.10 -5.59 1.12
CA LEU A 438 -4.83 -5.07 0.56
C LEU A 438 -3.70 -6.08 0.78
N ALA A 439 -3.59 -6.64 1.99
CA ALA A 439 -2.58 -7.65 2.31
C ALA A 439 -2.72 -8.88 1.41
N PHE A 440 -3.94 -9.35 1.18
CA PHE A 440 -4.20 -10.40 0.20
C PHE A 440 -3.71 -10.04 -1.20
N ALA A 441 -4.02 -8.84 -1.70
CA ALA A 441 -3.54 -8.41 -3.01
C ALA A 441 -2.01 -8.37 -3.10
N GLN A 442 -1.34 -7.92 -2.04
CA GLN A 442 0.12 -7.88 -2.00
C GLN A 442 0.73 -9.29 -1.94
N ILE A 443 0.11 -10.23 -1.23
CA ILE A 443 0.51 -11.65 -1.24
C ILE A 443 0.40 -12.23 -2.65
N VAL A 444 -0.76 -12.05 -3.31
CA VAL A 444 -0.97 -12.55 -4.68
C VAL A 444 0.02 -11.92 -5.64
N TRP A 445 0.18 -10.60 -5.59
CA TRP A 445 1.11 -9.88 -6.46
C TRP A 445 2.54 -10.37 -6.24
N SER A 446 2.97 -10.53 -4.98
CA SER A 446 4.32 -10.96 -4.64
C SER A 446 4.60 -12.40 -5.09
N ILE A 447 3.66 -13.32 -4.89
CA ILE A 447 3.77 -14.71 -5.39
C ILE A 447 3.88 -14.71 -6.92
N VAL A 448 2.99 -13.97 -7.59
CA VAL A 448 2.97 -13.88 -9.05
C VAL A 448 4.25 -13.24 -9.61
N TYR A 449 4.76 -12.20 -8.98
CA TYR A 449 5.91 -11.46 -9.46
C TYR A 449 7.23 -12.20 -9.22
N GLN A 450 7.32 -13.05 -8.20
CA GLN A 450 8.56 -13.74 -7.82
C GLN A 450 8.67 -15.18 -8.33
N TRP A 451 7.57 -15.79 -8.78
CA TRP A 451 7.53 -17.19 -9.19
C TRP A 451 7.82 -17.36 -10.68
N ASP A 452 9.06 -17.08 -11.07
CA ASP A 452 9.53 -17.09 -12.46
C ASP A 452 9.13 -18.36 -13.23
N ASP A 453 9.28 -19.55 -12.64
CA ASP A 453 9.03 -20.83 -13.32
C ASP A 453 7.56 -21.09 -13.66
N PHE A 454 6.62 -20.61 -12.82
CA PHE A 454 5.19 -20.90 -12.97
C PHE A 454 4.39 -19.74 -13.56
N THR A 455 4.70 -18.51 -13.16
CA THR A 455 3.98 -17.30 -13.58
C THR A 455 4.76 -16.48 -14.60
N GLY A 456 6.03 -16.79 -14.86
CA GLY A 456 6.93 -15.93 -15.64
C GLY A 456 7.43 -14.71 -14.87
N GLY A 457 7.12 -14.62 -13.57
CA GLY A 457 7.61 -13.56 -12.69
C GLY A 457 7.28 -12.16 -13.18
N SER A 458 8.30 -11.30 -13.26
CA SER A 458 8.16 -9.92 -13.77
C SER A 458 7.83 -9.83 -15.26
N ASN A 459 8.13 -10.88 -16.05
CA ASN A 459 7.81 -10.92 -17.47
C ASN A 459 6.37 -11.35 -17.75
N GLY A 460 5.74 -12.03 -16.79
CA GLY A 460 4.45 -12.69 -16.96
C GLY A 460 4.49 -13.85 -17.96
N LEU A 461 3.32 -14.44 -18.21
CA LEU A 461 3.19 -15.55 -19.15
C LEU A 461 3.06 -15.04 -20.60
N VAL A 462 4.13 -15.22 -21.37
CA VAL A 462 4.17 -14.88 -22.81
C VAL A 462 3.77 -16.05 -23.71
N GLY A 463 3.45 -15.72 -24.97
CA GLY A 463 3.09 -16.69 -26.02
C GLY A 463 1.62 -17.10 -26.03
N ILE A 464 0.76 -16.33 -25.38
CA ILE A 464 -0.69 -16.55 -25.35
C ILE A 464 -1.33 -15.75 -26.47
N TRP A 465 -1.78 -16.46 -27.51
CA TRP A 465 -2.40 -15.87 -28.68
C TRP A 465 -3.88 -16.21 -28.75
N PRO A 466 -4.71 -15.30 -29.29
CA PRO A 466 -6.12 -15.59 -29.50
C PRO A 466 -6.31 -16.74 -30.49
N SER A 467 -7.29 -17.61 -30.22
CA SER A 467 -7.77 -18.62 -31.18
C SER A 467 -8.23 -17.98 -32.49
N GLU A 468 -8.26 -18.74 -33.60
CA GLU A 468 -8.67 -18.22 -34.92
C GLU A 468 -9.99 -17.43 -34.90
N ARG A 469 -10.99 -17.90 -34.13
CA ARG A 469 -12.30 -17.24 -33.95
C ARG A 469 -12.21 -15.85 -33.32
N PHE A 470 -11.19 -15.61 -32.50
CA PHE A 470 -10.99 -14.40 -31.71
C PHE A 470 -9.75 -13.62 -32.11
N ALA A 471 -9.03 -14.07 -33.16
CA ALA A 471 -7.91 -13.36 -33.73
C ALA A 471 -8.34 -12.03 -34.37
N SER A 472 -9.59 -11.94 -34.84
CA SER A 472 -10.19 -10.68 -35.28
C SER A 472 -10.51 -9.77 -34.10
N LYS A 473 -9.91 -8.56 -34.08
CA LYS A 473 -10.19 -7.51 -33.08
C LYS A 473 -11.69 -7.22 -32.95
N THR A 474 -12.43 -7.28 -34.06
CA THR A 474 -13.89 -7.07 -34.07
C THR A 474 -14.64 -8.22 -33.39
N ALA A 475 -14.23 -9.46 -33.64
CA ALA A 475 -14.86 -10.62 -33.00
C ALA A 475 -14.60 -10.61 -31.49
N TYR A 476 -13.37 -10.30 -31.08
CA TYR A 476 -13.03 -10.17 -29.66
C TYR A 476 -13.77 -9.01 -28.99
N TYR A 477 -13.90 -7.86 -29.67
CA TYR A 477 -14.70 -6.73 -29.19
C TYR A 477 -16.16 -7.12 -28.90
N TYR A 478 -16.83 -7.83 -29.83
CA TYR A 478 -18.21 -8.27 -29.61
C TYR A 478 -18.33 -9.29 -28.47
N LEU A 479 -17.36 -10.20 -28.33
CA LEU A 479 -17.29 -11.11 -27.18
C LEU A 479 -17.20 -10.33 -25.86
N THR A 480 -16.26 -9.37 -25.77
CA THR A 480 -16.08 -8.55 -24.57
C THR A 480 -17.34 -7.74 -24.27
N LEU A 481 -17.95 -7.11 -25.28
CA LEU A 481 -19.19 -6.35 -25.13
C LEU A 481 -20.33 -7.23 -24.61
N ALA A 482 -20.48 -8.45 -25.13
CA ALA A 482 -21.51 -9.38 -24.70
C ALA A 482 -21.31 -9.82 -23.23
N LEU A 483 -20.08 -10.19 -22.86
CA LEU A 483 -19.75 -10.62 -21.49
C LEU A 483 -19.93 -9.50 -20.46
N VAL A 484 -19.47 -8.29 -20.80
CA VAL A 484 -19.58 -7.11 -19.93
C VAL A 484 -21.05 -6.69 -19.82
N GLY A 485 -21.77 -6.61 -20.94
CA GLY A 485 -23.20 -6.30 -20.94
C GLY A 485 -24.02 -7.28 -20.11
N ALA A 486 -23.77 -8.58 -20.27
CA ALA A 486 -24.44 -9.63 -19.49
C ALA A 486 -24.10 -9.53 -17.99
N SER A 487 -22.84 -9.30 -17.65
CA SER A 487 -22.39 -9.16 -16.26
C SER A 487 -22.99 -7.93 -15.57
N VAL A 488 -22.97 -6.77 -16.23
CA VAL A 488 -23.57 -5.53 -15.71
C VAL A 488 -25.08 -5.68 -15.55
N PHE A 489 -25.74 -6.33 -16.52
CA PHE A 489 -27.16 -6.61 -16.43
C PHE A 489 -27.51 -7.57 -15.28
N ALA A 490 -26.71 -8.61 -15.06
CA ALA A 490 -26.88 -9.55 -13.96
C ALA A 490 -26.67 -8.88 -12.60
N LEU A 491 -25.57 -8.13 -12.43
CA LEU A 491 -25.26 -7.37 -11.21
C LEU A 491 -26.34 -6.35 -10.87
N ARG A 492 -27.03 -5.81 -11.88
CA ARG A 492 -28.11 -4.87 -11.68
C ARG A 492 -29.42 -5.52 -11.18
N ARG A 493 -29.59 -6.81 -11.41
CA ARG A 493 -30.78 -7.57 -10.96
C ARG A 493 -30.62 -8.16 -9.55
N LEU A 494 -29.39 -8.26 -9.06
CA LEU A 494 -29.05 -8.56 -7.67
C LEU A 494 -29.29 -7.31 -6.82
#